data_AF-A0A660YRW6-F1
#
_entry.id   AF-A0A660YRW6-F1
#
_cell.length_a   1.000
_cell.length_b   1.000
_cell.length_c   1.000
_cell.angle_alpha   90.00
_cell.angle_beta   90.00
_cell.angle_gamma   90.00
#
_symmetry.space_group_name_H-M   'P 1'
#
loop_
_entity.id
_entity.type
_entity.pdbx_description
1 polymer ?
#
loop_
_entity_poly.entity_id
_entity_poly.type
_entity_poly.pdbx_seq_one_letter_code
_entity_poly.pdbx_strand_id
1 'polypeptide(L)'
;MKNVRSVYKKLKEVKYHYLIKFYKKYLSRVPKNCKYNYPYKISEKHEIGLCLCHQPELDLSKGIYPNLIDVCYIPEHCTDCNAFINKYTKEDIKRMFEEELKDQKIKSKKYPDICALEWVLEQSVIDIPTFNYLQKIYFFLKKLLLKRIL
;
A
#
# COMPACT_ATOMS: atom_id res chain seq x y z
N MET A 1 -15.39 20.47 22.40
CA MET A 1 -14.81 19.28 21.71
C MET A 1 -15.28 19.26 20.26
N LYS A 2 -14.40 18.93 19.30
CA LYS A 2 -14.85 18.67 17.92
C LYS A 2 -15.78 17.46 17.93
N ASN A 3 -16.87 17.52 17.16
CA ASN A 3 -17.84 16.43 17.04
C ASN A 3 -17.14 15.16 16.51
N VAL A 4 -17.30 14.00 17.17
CA VAL A 4 -16.72 12.70 16.75
C VAL A 4 -17.03 12.40 15.27
N ARG A 5 -18.23 12.75 14.81
CA ARG A 5 -18.64 12.62 13.40
C ARG A 5 -17.74 13.43 12.45
N SER A 6 -17.29 14.60 12.87
CA SER A 6 -16.38 15.44 12.07
C SER A 6 -14.98 14.84 11.97
N VAL A 7 -14.49 14.22 13.05
CA VAL A 7 -13.19 13.52 13.07
C VAL A 7 -13.24 12.29 12.17
N TYR A 8 -14.32 11.51 12.24
CA TYR A 8 -14.52 10.35 11.36
C TYR A 8 -14.64 10.73 9.88
N LYS A 9 -15.37 11.81 9.57
CA LYS A 9 -15.42 12.35 8.20
C LYS A 9 -14.02 12.75 7.72
N LYS A 10 -13.24 13.42 8.58
CA LYS A 10 -11.87 13.81 8.24
C LYS A 10 -10.95 12.62 8.02
N LEU A 11 -11.07 11.57 8.84
CA LEU A 11 -10.32 10.32 8.68
C LEU A 11 -10.61 9.68 7.31
N LYS A 12 -11.89 9.63 6.90
CA LYS A 12 -12.26 9.13 5.57
C LYS A 12 -11.66 9.96 4.44
N GLU A 13 -11.73 11.29 4.55
CA GLU A 13 -11.13 12.19 3.55
C GLU A 13 -9.62 11.96 3.43
N VAL A 14 -8.90 11.88 4.55
CA VAL A 14 -7.45 11.66 4.56
C VAL A 14 -7.10 10.30 3.95
N LYS A 15 -7.79 9.22 4.34
CA LYS A 15 -7.61 7.88 3.74
C LYS A 15 -7.85 7.91 2.23
N TYR A 16 -8.89 8.60 1.79
CA TYR A 16 -9.19 8.77 0.36
C TYR A 16 -8.08 9.54 -0.37
N HIS A 17 -7.55 10.62 0.21
CA HIS A 17 -6.44 11.37 -0.40
C HIS A 17 -5.19 10.52 -0.60
N TYR A 18 -4.82 9.68 0.37
CA TYR A 18 -3.71 8.73 0.18
C TYR A 18 -4.02 7.67 -0.86
N LEU A 19 -5.24 7.14 -0.90
CA LEU A 19 -5.65 6.19 -1.94
C LEU A 19 -5.55 6.81 -3.34
N ILE A 20 -5.93 8.08 -3.52
CA ILE A 20 -5.74 8.79 -4.80
C ILE A 20 -4.24 8.91 -5.15
N LYS A 21 -3.36 9.18 -4.19
CA LYS A 21 -1.90 9.18 -4.42
C LYS A 21 -1.41 7.80 -4.86
N PHE A 22 -1.94 6.74 -4.28
CA PHE A 22 -1.65 5.36 -4.70
C PHE A 22 -2.10 5.10 -6.14
N TYR A 23 -3.33 5.49 -6.51
CA TYR A 23 -3.78 5.36 -7.89
C TYR A 23 -2.89 6.11 -8.86
N LYS A 24 -2.52 7.36 -8.57
CA LYS A 24 -1.62 8.13 -9.41
C LYS A 24 -0.26 7.44 -9.59
N LYS A 25 0.26 6.80 -8.53
CA LYS A 25 1.55 6.10 -8.56
C LYS A 25 1.52 4.77 -9.31
N TYR A 26 0.48 3.97 -9.11
CA TYR A 26 0.43 2.58 -9.62
C TYR A 26 -0.33 2.42 -10.94
N LEU A 27 -1.14 3.41 -11.34
CA LEU A 27 -1.83 3.44 -12.63
C LEU A 27 -1.16 4.38 -13.64
N SER A 28 -0.07 5.07 -13.27
CA SER A 28 0.71 5.86 -14.21
C SER A 28 1.38 4.95 -15.25
N ARG A 29 1.46 5.42 -16.50
CA ARG A 29 2.14 4.74 -17.60
C ARG A 29 3.67 4.84 -17.46
N VAL A 30 4.23 4.05 -16.55
CA VAL A 30 5.68 3.93 -16.33
C VAL A 30 6.09 2.47 -16.45
N PRO A 31 7.34 2.16 -16.84
CA PRO A 31 7.79 0.78 -17.06
C PRO A 31 7.46 -0.15 -15.90
N LYS A 32 7.70 0.32 -14.66
CA LYS A 32 7.45 -0.44 -13.41
C LYS A 32 5.98 -0.87 -13.22
N ASN A 33 5.04 -0.17 -13.85
CA ASN A 33 3.60 -0.47 -13.75
C ASN A 33 3.10 -1.25 -14.97
N CYS A 34 3.93 -1.55 -15.96
CA CYS A 34 3.54 -2.38 -17.09
C CYS A 34 3.56 -3.86 -16.69
N LYS A 35 2.52 -4.61 -17.07
CA LYS A 35 2.42 -6.06 -16.87
C LYS A 35 3.56 -6.82 -17.54
N TYR A 36 4.03 -6.32 -18.69
CA TYR A 36 5.08 -6.94 -19.49
C TYR A 36 6.50 -6.57 -19.06
N ASN A 37 6.67 -5.62 -18.15
CA ASN A 37 8.00 -5.20 -17.73
C ASN A 37 8.50 -6.14 -16.64
N TYR A 38 9.58 -6.85 -16.96
CA TYR A 38 10.27 -7.74 -16.05
C TYR A 38 11.61 -7.11 -15.61
N PRO A 39 11.81 -6.85 -14.30
CA PRO A 39 13.07 -6.33 -13.81
C PRO A 39 14.15 -7.42 -13.86
N TYR A 40 15.22 -7.17 -14.59
CA TYR A 40 16.38 -8.04 -14.72
C TYR A 40 17.61 -7.39 -14.08
N LYS A 41 18.20 -8.06 -13.09
CA LYS A 41 19.39 -7.57 -12.40
C LYS A 41 20.64 -8.06 -13.12
N ILE A 42 21.41 -7.12 -13.67
CA ILE A 42 22.72 -7.39 -14.28
C ILE A 42 23.79 -7.46 -13.19
N SER A 43 23.69 -6.59 -12.18
CA SER A 43 24.57 -6.56 -11.01
C SER A 43 23.79 -6.08 -9.78
N GLU A 44 24.42 -6.08 -8.61
CA GLU A 44 23.80 -5.58 -7.38
C GLU A 44 23.27 -4.15 -7.48
N LYS A 45 23.89 -3.32 -8.34
CA LYS A 45 23.57 -1.90 -8.51
C LYS A 45 22.80 -1.59 -9.79
N HIS A 46 22.69 -2.55 -10.71
CA HIS A 46 22.12 -2.30 -12.03
C HIS A 46 20.97 -3.27 -12.33
N GLU A 47 19.80 -2.70 -12.53
CA GLU A 47 18.58 -3.37 -12.93
C GLU A 47 18.08 -2.73 -14.23
N ILE A 48 17.78 -3.56 -15.23
CA ILE A 48 17.16 -3.15 -16.49
C ILE A 48 15.75 -3.74 -16.57
N GLY A 49 14.83 -3.03 -17.23
CA GLY A 49 13.50 -3.56 -17.51
C GLY A 49 13.50 -4.27 -18.85
N LEU A 50 13.07 -5.53 -18.88
CA LEU A 50 12.88 -6.33 -20.09
C LEU A 50 11.38 -6.39 -20.41
N CYS A 51 11.01 -6.04 -21.63
CA CYS A 51 9.64 -6.16 -22.12
C CYS A 51 9.40 -7.57 -22.66
N LEU A 52 8.38 -8.24 -22.11
CA LEU A 52 8.00 -9.61 -22.49
C LEU A 52 6.73 -9.65 -23.34
N CYS A 53 6.33 -8.54 -23.97
CA CYS A 53 5.07 -8.48 -24.74
C CYS A 53 5.07 -9.39 -25.96
N HIS A 54 6.25 -9.70 -26.52
CA HIS A 54 6.41 -10.57 -27.68
C HIS A 54 6.66 -12.04 -27.32
N GLN A 55 6.72 -12.37 -26.03
CA GLN A 55 6.86 -13.76 -25.60
C GLN A 55 5.55 -14.51 -25.84
N PRO A 56 5.58 -15.77 -26.34
CA PRO A 56 4.37 -16.57 -26.55
C PRO A 56 3.66 -16.85 -25.22
N GLU A 57 4.43 -16.96 -24.14
CA GLU A 57 3.94 -17.22 -22.80
C GLU A 57 4.59 -16.25 -21.80
N LEU A 58 3.80 -15.74 -20.85
CA LEU A 58 4.32 -14.89 -19.76
C LEU A 58 4.84 -15.70 -18.57
N ASP A 59 4.65 -17.02 -18.58
CA ASP A 59 5.14 -17.91 -17.54
C ASP A 59 6.64 -18.16 -17.75
N LEU A 60 7.45 -17.51 -16.90
CA LEU A 60 8.91 -17.59 -16.94
C LEU A 60 9.43 -19.02 -16.70
N SER A 61 8.63 -19.91 -16.13
CA SER A 61 9.03 -21.31 -15.91
C SER A 61 9.22 -22.08 -17.22
N LYS A 62 8.59 -21.62 -18.32
CA LYS A 62 8.72 -22.23 -19.65
C LYS A 62 9.91 -21.70 -20.45
N GLY A 63 10.70 -20.82 -19.85
CA GLY A 63 11.84 -20.17 -20.48
C GLY A 63 11.50 -18.83 -21.11
N ILE A 64 12.54 -18.07 -21.45
CA ILE A 64 12.45 -16.77 -22.09
C ILE A 64 13.21 -16.85 -23.41
N TYR A 65 12.60 -16.45 -24.51
CA TYR A 65 13.22 -16.41 -25.83
C TYR A 65 13.95 -15.06 -26.02
N PRO A 66 15.30 -15.01 -26.01
CA PRO A 66 16.04 -13.75 -25.98
C PRO A 66 15.81 -12.87 -27.20
N ASN A 67 15.55 -13.47 -28.36
CA ASN A 67 15.25 -12.78 -29.61
C ASN A 67 13.87 -12.08 -29.63
N LEU A 68 13.04 -12.30 -28.60
CA LEU A 68 11.72 -11.70 -28.45
C LEU A 68 11.66 -10.77 -27.22
N ILE A 69 12.81 -10.24 -26.79
CA ILE A 69 12.91 -9.31 -25.65
C ILE A 69 13.30 -7.93 -26.15
N ASP A 70 12.54 -6.92 -25.72
CA ASP A 70 12.90 -5.51 -25.92
C ASP A 70 13.32 -4.88 -24.59
N VAL A 71 14.21 -3.89 -24.64
CA VAL A 71 14.59 -3.14 -23.43
C VAL A 71 13.55 -2.06 -23.16
N CYS A 72 12.92 -2.10 -21.99
CA CYS A 72 11.89 -1.16 -21.56
C CYS A 72 12.28 -0.55 -20.21
N TYR A 73 13.03 0.54 -20.27
CA TYR A 73 13.55 1.24 -19.08
C TYR A 73 13.15 2.72 -19.04
N ILE A 74 12.95 3.34 -20.21
CA ILE A 74 12.75 4.79 -20.35
C ILE A 74 11.25 5.11 -20.15
N PRO A 75 10.89 5.95 -19.17
CA PRO A 75 9.50 6.31 -18.88
C PRO A 75 8.77 6.95 -20.07
N GLU A 76 9.47 7.77 -20.86
CA GLU A 76 8.92 8.50 -22.00
C GLU A 76 8.32 7.54 -23.03
N HIS A 77 8.99 6.41 -23.30
CA HIS A 77 8.51 5.40 -24.25
C HIS A 77 7.24 4.67 -23.80
N CYS A 78 6.94 4.65 -22.49
CA CYS A 78 5.73 4.01 -21.97
C CYS A 78 4.45 4.82 -22.23
N THR A 79 4.58 6.14 -22.41
CA THR A 79 3.45 7.02 -22.70
C THR A 79 2.82 6.63 -24.05
N ASP A 80 3.65 6.38 -25.06
CA ASP A 80 3.21 6.09 -26.43
C ASP A 80 3.18 4.58 -26.77
N CYS A 81 3.50 3.72 -25.81
CA CYS A 81 3.52 2.27 -26.02
C CYS A 81 2.12 1.68 -26.20
N ASN A 82 1.78 1.22 -27.41
CA ASN A 82 0.49 0.57 -27.69
C ASN A 82 0.30 -0.77 -26.94
N ALA A 83 1.40 -1.42 -26.56
CA ALA A 83 1.38 -2.68 -25.81
C ALA A 83 1.31 -2.47 -24.28
N PHE A 84 1.24 -1.23 -23.78
CA PHE A 84 1.22 -0.99 -22.34
C PHE A 84 -0.08 -1.51 -21.71
N ILE A 85 0.05 -2.40 -20.74
CA ILE A 85 -1.06 -2.89 -19.91
C ILE A 85 -0.69 -2.67 -18.45
N ASN A 86 -1.59 -2.07 -17.67
CA ASN A 86 -1.38 -1.88 -16.24
C ASN A 86 -1.24 -3.24 -15.53
N LYS A 87 -0.20 -3.37 -14.72
CA LYS A 87 0.07 -4.52 -13.86
C LYS A 87 -0.95 -4.66 -12.74
N TYR A 88 -1.50 -3.54 -12.27
CA TYR A 88 -2.40 -3.50 -11.12
C TYR A 88 -3.78 -3.00 -11.51
N THR A 89 -4.81 -3.62 -10.94
CA THR A 89 -6.19 -3.12 -10.98
C THR A 89 -6.44 -2.09 -9.86
N LYS A 90 -7.56 -1.37 -9.90
CA LYS A 90 -7.93 -0.44 -8.82
C LYS A 90 -8.18 -1.20 -7.52
N GLU A 91 -8.68 -2.42 -7.61
CA GLU A 91 -8.97 -3.34 -6.52
C GLU A 91 -7.67 -3.82 -5.86
N ASP A 92 -6.67 -4.19 -6.67
CA ASP A 92 -5.34 -4.56 -6.17
C ASP A 92 -4.71 -3.41 -5.39
N ILE A 93 -4.79 -2.18 -5.92
CA ILE A 93 -4.22 -1.00 -5.29
C ILE A 93 -4.93 -0.66 -3.96
N LYS A 94 -6.27 -0.83 -3.90
CA LYS A 94 -7.01 -0.70 -2.62
C LYS A 94 -6.53 -1.72 -1.60
N ARG A 95 -6.40 -2.99 -2.01
CA ARG A 95 -5.93 -4.07 -1.14
C ARG A 95 -4.52 -3.79 -0.62
N MET A 96 -3.59 -3.38 -1.49
CA MET A 96 -2.22 -3.00 -1.08
C MET A 96 -2.22 -1.83 -0.09
N PHE A 97 -3.06 -0.82 -0.30
CA PHE A 97 -3.18 0.32 0.61
C PHE A 97 -3.73 -0.13 1.98
N GLU A 98 -4.76 -0.97 2.01
CA GLU A 98 -5.32 -1.52 3.24
C GLU A 98 -4.32 -2.41 3.99
N GLU A 99 -3.52 -3.21 3.27
CA GLU A 99 -2.42 -4.00 3.83
C GLU A 99 -1.36 -3.09 4.47
N GLU A 100 -0.95 -2.00 3.81
CA GLU A 100 -0.04 -1.02 4.42
C GLU A 100 -0.63 -0.34 5.67
N LEU A 101 -1.94 -0.12 5.73
CA LEU A 101 -2.60 0.45 6.91
C LEU A 101 -2.76 -0.56 8.06
N LYS A 102 -2.76 -1.87 7.78
CA LYS A 102 -2.78 -2.92 8.82
C LYS A 102 -1.45 -3.03 9.55
N ASP A 103 -0.34 -2.77 8.87
CA ASP A 103 0.98 -2.74 9.51
C ASP A 103 1.18 -1.42 10.29
N GLN A 104 1.20 -1.51 11.62
CA GLN A 104 1.34 -0.35 12.50
C GLN A 104 2.68 0.39 12.32
N LYS A 105 3.77 -0.32 11.96
CA LYS A 105 5.09 0.27 11.74
C LYS A 105 5.11 1.09 10.45
N ILE A 106 4.51 0.56 9.38
CA ILE A 106 4.35 1.29 8.12
C ILE A 106 3.39 2.46 8.32
N LYS A 107 2.25 2.23 8.97
CA LYS A 107 1.23 3.23 9.19
C LYS A 107 1.73 4.43 10.00
N SER A 108 2.43 4.20 11.11
CA SER A 108 3.00 5.29 11.91
C SER A 108 4.07 6.09 11.17
N LYS A 109 4.87 5.45 10.30
CA LYS A 109 5.93 6.11 9.54
C LYS A 109 5.39 6.89 8.32
N LYS A 110 4.47 6.30 7.55
CA LYS A 110 3.99 6.88 6.29
C LYS A 110 2.72 7.71 6.43
N TYR A 111 1.87 7.42 7.42
CA TYR A 111 0.52 7.98 7.57
C TYR A 111 0.27 8.51 9.00
N PRO A 112 1.12 9.43 9.52
CA PRO A 112 1.01 9.90 10.90
C PRO A 112 -0.30 10.64 11.21
N ASP A 113 -0.89 11.29 10.21
CA ASP A 113 -2.18 11.97 10.27
C ASP A 113 -3.36 11.00 10.44
N ILE A 114 -3.33 9.85 9.75
CA ILE A 114 -4.30 8.77 9.95
C ILE A 114 -4.19 8.25 11.39
N CYS A 115 -2.97 8.00 11.88
CA CYS A 115 -2.76 7.56 13.27
C CYS A 115 -3.27 8.57 14.29
N ALA A 116 -3.01 9.87 14.10
CA ALA A 116 -3.48 10.91 15.00
C ALA A 116 -5.01 10.97 15.05
N LEU A 117 -5.68 10.86 13.90
CA LEU A 117 -7.14 10.85 13.83
C LEU A 117 -7.75 9.58 14.44
N GLU A 118 -7.14 8.42 14.21
CA GLU A 118 -7.55 7.16 14.84
C GLU A 118 -7.41 7.25 16.37
N TRP A 119 -6.29 7.79 16.87
CA TRP A 119 -6.08 8.00 18.29
C TRP A 119 -7.12 8.94 18.92
N VAL A 120 -7.45 10.06 18.27
CA VAL A 120 -8.50 10.98 18.75
C VAL A 120 -9.87 10.28 18.81
N LEU A 121 -10.18 9.42 17.83
CA LEU A 121 -11.41 8.64 17.85
C LEU A 121 -11.41 7.62 19.00
N GLU A 122 -10.28 6.94 19.24
CA GLU A 122 -10.12 6.04 20.39
C GLU A 122 -10.36 6.75 21.72
N GLN A 123 -9.79 7.95 21.92
CA GLN A 123 -10.02 8.75 23.12
C GLN A 123 -11.50 9.12 23.30
N SER A 124 -12.19 9.47 22.22
CA SER A 124 -13.62 9.83 22.29
C SER A 124 -14.55 8.69 22.71
N VAL A 125 -14.09 7.43 22.59
CA VAL A 125 -14.81 6.25 23.09
C VAL A 125 -14.57 6.03 24.59
N ILE A 126 -13.43 6.47 25.12
CA ILE A 126 -13.06 6.34 26.55
C ILE A 126 -13.93 7.25 27.44
N ASP A 127 -14.40 8.39 26.92
CA ASP A 127 -15.23 9.36 27.64
C ASP A 127 -16.70 8.92 27.82
N ILE A 128 -17.08 7.72 27.38
CA ILE A 128 -18.42 7.16 27.60
C ILE A 128 -18.45 6.46 28.98
N PRO A 129 -19.27 6.91 29.94
CA PRO A 129 -19.19 6.49 31.35
C PRO A 129 -19.39 4.98 31.58
N THR A 130 -20.10 4.28 30.69
CA THR A 130 -20.30 2.82 30.76
C THR A 130 -19.10 2.00 30.28
N PHE A 131 -18.21 2.55 29.46
CA PHE A 131 -17.01 1.87 28.94
C PHE A 131 -15.80 1.96 29.89
N ASN A 132 -15.80 2.94 30.79
CA ASN A 132 -14.69 3.21 31.72
C ASN A 132 -14.39 2.02 32.67
N TYR A 133 -15.40 1.25 33.08
CA TYR A 133 -15.21 0.10 33.97
C TYR A 133 -14.58 -1.08 33.23
N LEU A 134 -15.11 -1.43 32.05
CA LEU A 134 -14.59 -2.53 31.22
C LEU A 134 -13.19 -2.23 30.68
N GLN A 135 -12.89 -0.97 30.34
CA GLN A 135 -11.53 -0.56 29.96
C GLN A 135 -10.55 -0.62 31.13
N LYS A 136 -10.93 -0.19 32.34
CA LYS A 136 -10.08 -0.36 33.53
C LYS A 136 -9.73 -1.82 33.76
N ILE A 137 -10.70 -2.71 33.62
CA ILE A 137 -10.48 -4.16 33.71
C ILE A 137 -9.56 -4.65 32.60
N TYR A 138 -9.80 -4.25 31.35
CA TYR A 138 -8.96 -4.64 30.21
C TYR A 138 -7.50 -4.19 30.37
N PHE A 139 -7.26 -2.93 30.74
CA PHE A 139 -5.90 -2.41 30.96
C PHE A 139 -5.24 -3.04 32.19
N PHE A 140 -5.99 -3.34 33.24
CA PHE A 140 -5.50 -4.08 34.40
C PHE A 140 -5.06 -5.50 34.03
N LEU A 141 -5.88 -6.23 33.25
CA LEU A 141 -5.56 -7.56 32.74
C LEU A 141 -4.34 -7.55 31.80
N LYS A 142 -4.29 -6.58 30.88
CA LYS A 142 -3.15 -6.40 29.97
C LYS A 142 -1.85 -6.13 30.73
N LYS A 143 -1.91 -5.35 31.82
CA LYS A 143 -0.77 -5.07 32.71
C LYS A 143 -0.31 -6.31 33.48
N LEU A 144 -1.24 -7.18 33.89
CA LEU A 144 -0.91 -8.46 34.54
C LEU A 144 -0.27 -9.47 33.60
N LEU A 145 -0.76 -9.56 32.36
CA LEU A 145 -0.18 -10.46 31.34
C LEU A 145 1.24 -10.04 30.96
N LEU A 146 1.48 -8.73 30.79
CA LEU A 146 2.82 -8.21 30.49
C LEU A 146 3.82 -8.39 31.65
N LYS A 147 3.34 -8.43 32.90
CA LYS A 147 4.18 -8.71 34.09
C LYS A 147 4.54 -10.19 34.28
N ARG A 148 3.89 -11.11 33.57
CA ARG A 148 4.20 -12.56 33.62
C ARG A 148 5.18 -13.01 32.53
N ILE A 149 5.49 -12.12 31.58
CA ILE A 149 6.37 -12.40 30.42
C ILE A 149 7.77 -11.78 30.62
N LEU A 150 7.97 -11.04 31.72
CA LEU A 150 9.26 -10.57 32.25
C LEU A 150 9.57 -11.34 33.53
#